data_AF-A0A317UCD9-F1
#
_entry.id   AF-A0A317UCD9-F1
#
_cell.length_a   1.000
_cell.length_b   1.000
_cell.length_c   1.000
_cell.angle_alpha   90.00
_cell.angle_beta   90.00
_cell.angle_gamma   90.00
#
_symmetry.space_group_name_H-M   'P 1'
#
loop_
_entity.id
_entity.type
_entity.pdbx_description
1 polymer ?
#
loop_
_entity_poly.entity_id
_entity_poly.type
_entity_poly.pdbx_seq_one_letter_code
_entity_poly.pdbx_strand_id
1 'polypeptide(L)'
;MQILINALDKIKKEISPASSLYDRGWNDALEKAKECFTSYNPVIEWIPTELMLPPEPDEDVDIEELPQYTVTIKGAEWPTSLRYIGNGEWADVGVGREIKYTVSAWMPMPEAYKEN
;
A
#
# COMPACT_ATOMS: atom_id res chain seq x y z
N MET A 1 2.83 -2.91 7.24
CA MET A 1 3.67 -1.78 7.72
C MET A 1 4.86 -1.42 6.85
N GLN A 2 5.54 -2.40 6.24
CA GLN A 2 6.86 -2.19 5.61
C GLN A 2 6.86 -1.07 4.56
N ILE A 3 5.73 -0.87 3.88
CA ILE A 3 5.52 0.17 2.86
C ILE A 3 5.67 1.59 3.46
N LEU A 4 5.09 1.85 4.64
CA LEU A 4 5.21 3.14 5.32
C LEU A 4 6.63 3.41 5.81
N ILE A 5 7.31 2.36 6.29
CA ILE A 5 8.72 2.45 6.70
C ILE A 5 9.59 2.81 5.48
N ASN A 6 9.38 2.16 4.35
CA ASN A 6 10.09 2.43 3.10
C ASN A 6 9.81 3.84 2.57
N ALA A 7 8.57 4.33 2.70
CA ALA A 7 8.21 5.71 2.34
C ALA A 7 8.93 6.74 3.20
N LEU A 8 9.00 6.52 4.53
CA LEU A 8 9.76 7.38 5.44
C LEU A 8 11.26 7.40 5.12
N ASP A 9 11.84 6.27 4.71
CA ASP A 9 13.23 6.20 4.27
C ASP A 9 13.50 6.99 2.99
N LYS A 10 12.57 6.94 2.02
CA LYS A 10 12.64 7.74 0.80
C LYS A 10 12.57 9.24 1.09
N ILE A 11 11.64 9.66 1.95
CA ILE A 11 11.52 11.06 2.41
C ILE A 11 12.83 11.53 3.07
N LYS A 12 13.41 10.70 3.96
CA LYS A 12 14.69 11.01 4.61
C LYS A 12 15.82 11.20 3.59
N LYS A 13 15.87 10.37 2.54
CA LYS A 13 16.90 10.43 1.50
C LYS A 13 16.76 11.64 0.57
N GLU A 14 15.53 12.01 0.20
CA GLU A 14 15.25 13.14 -0.70
C GLU A 14 15.43 14.51 -0.03
N ILE A 15 15.20 14.60 1.28
CA ILE A 15 15.34 15.85 2.05
C ILE A 15 16.79 16.11 2.51
N SER A 16 17.59 15.05 2.67
CA SER A 16 18.98 15.10 3.17
C SER A 16 19.93 16.11 2.47
N PRO A 17 19.86 16.35 1.14
CA PRO A 17 20.78 17.29 0.49
C PRO A 17 20.34 18.76 0.51
N ALA A 18 19.10 19.09 0.93
CA ALA A 18 18.52 20.41 0.64
C ALA A 18 18.52 21.41 1.81
N SER A 19 18.83 21.02 3.05
CA SER A 19 18.55 21.91 4.18
C SER A 19 19.37 21.59 5.44
N SER A 20 20.31 22.48 5.76
CA SER A 20 21.00 22.55 7.04
C SER A 20 20.11 23.05 8.19
N LEU A 21 18.79 23.15 7.99
CA LEU A 21 17.79 23.61 8.98
C LEU A 21 17.12 22.46 9.75
N TYR A 22 17.49 21.20 9.51
CA TYR A 22 16.89 20.05 10.18
C TYR A 22 17.71 19.61 11.41
N ASP A 23 17.41 20.25 12.54
CA ASP A 23 17.96 19.91 13.86
C ASP A 23 17.54 18.51 14.33
N ARG A 24 18.28 18.00 15.33
CA ARG A 24 18.09 16.67 16.00
C ARG A 24 16.63 16.29 16.26
N GLY A 25 15.76 17.25 16.52
CA GLY A 25 14.33 17.02 16.80
C GLY A 25 13.54 16.39 15.64
N TRP A 26 13.89 16.68 14.39
CA TRP A 26 13.22 16.07 13.23
C TRP A 26 13.64 14.62 13.00
N ASN A 27 14.92 14.31 13.22
CA ASN A 27 15.41 12.93 13.16
C ASN A 27 14.81 12.07 14.29
N ASP A 28 14.71 12.62 15.50
CA ASP A 28 14.05 11.97 16.65
C ASP A 28 12.55 11.73 16.37
N ALA A 29 11.86 12.68 15.74
CA ALA A 29 10.46 12.52 15.34
C ALA A 29 10.29 11.42 14.27
N LEU A 30 11.19 11.33 13.29
CA LEU A 30 11.17 10.27 12.28
C LEU A 30 11.48 8.89 12.87
N GLU A 31 12.42 8.80 13.80
CA GLU A 31 12.73 7.54 14.49
C GLU A 31 11.57 7.07 15.35
N LYS A 32 10.94 7.96 16.14
CA LYS A 32 9.73 7.65 16.89
C LYS A 32 8.57 7.23 16.00
N ALA A 33 8.38 7.89 14.86
CA ALA A 33 7.36 7.50 13.90
C ALA A 33 7.62 6.07 13.39
N LYS A 34 8.87 5.74 13.02
CA LYS A 34 9.26 4.38 12.62
C LYS A 34 9.02 3.35 13.72
N GLU A 35 9.38 3.64 14.97
CA GLU A 35 9.11 2.76 16.11
C GLU A 35 7.61 2.54 16.34
N CYS A 36 6.79 3.60 16.22
CA CYS A 36 5.34 3.50 16.30
C CYS A 36 4.77 2.61 15.18
N PHE A 37 5.22 2.79 13.94
CA PHE A 37 4.77 1.94 12.84
C PHE A 37 5.27 0.50 13.03
N THR A 38 6.53 0.30 13.40
CA THR A 38 7.11 -1.05 13.55
C THR A 38 6.45 -1.83 14.70
N SER A 39 6.00 -1.15 15.76
CA SER A 39 5.28 -1.74 16.89
C SER A 39 3.77 -1.89 16.66
N TYR A 40 3.23 -1.25 15.61
CA TYR A 40 1.85 -1.45 15.22
C TYR A 40 1.71 -2.91 14.73
N ASN A 41 0.84 -3.68 15.38
CA ASN A 41 0.37 -4.94 14.83
C ASN A 41 -0.75 -4.55 13.86
N PRO A 42 -0.69 -4.85 12.55
CA PRO A 42 -1.72 -4.41 11.63
C PRO A 42 -3.03 -5.07 12.04
N VAL A 43 -3.85 -4.33 12.79
CA VAL A 43 -5.29 -4.48 12.68
C VAL A 43 -5.55 -4.30 11.19
N ILE A 44 -6.20 -5.30 10.60
CA ILE A 44 -6.56 -5.29 9.19
C ILE A 44 -7.58 -4.15 9.01
N GLU A 45 -7.06 -2.95 8.76
CA GLU A 45 -7.85 -1.73 8.60
C GLU A 45 -7.88 -1.33 7.13
N TRP A 46 -9.02 -0.81 6.70
CA TRP A 46 -9.23 -0.30 5.35
C TRP A 46 -8.41 0.97 5.11
N ILE A 47 -7.67 1.00 4.01
CA ILE A 47 -6.84 2.12 3.59
C ILE A 47 -7.51 2.81 2.41
N PRO A 48 -7.99 4.07 2.54
CA PRO A 48 -8.52 4.83 1.43
C PRO A 48 -7.46 5.05 0.33
N THR A 49 -7.84 4.90 -0.93
CA THR A 49 -6.93 5.10 -2.08
C THR A 49 -6.42 6.54 -2.19
N GLU A 50 -7.21 7.51 -1.71
CA GLU A 50 -6.83 8.93 -1.60
C GLU A 50 -5.72 9.16 -0.56
N LEU A 51 -5.58 8.27 0.43
CA LEU A 51 -4.55 8.37 1.47
C LEU A 51 -3.26 7.67 1.03
N MET A 52 -3.38 6.45 0.52
CA MET A 52 -2.24 5.63 0.13
C MET A 52 -2.65 4.55 -0.86
N LEU A 53 -1.77 4.27 -1.83
CA LEU A 53 -1.89 3.14 -2.75
C LEU A 53 -0.94 2.00 -2.34
N PRO A 54 -1.17 0.76 -2.81
CA PRO A 54 -0.16 -0.28 -2.69
C PRO A 54 1.16 0.12 -3.38
N PRO A 55 2.25 -0.61 -3.13
CA PRO A 55 3.50 -0.41 -3.85
C PRO A 55 3.27 -0.53 -5.36
N GLU A 56 3.91 0.33 -6.13
CA GLU A 56 3.91 0.21 -7.59
C GLU A 56 4.48 -1.16 -7.99
N PRO A 57 3.82 -1.88 -8.91
CA PRO A 57 4.34 -3.14 -9.43
C PRO A 57 5.57 -2.91 -10.31
N ASP A 58 6.43 -3.93 -10.42
CA ASP A 58 7.54 -3.93 -11.37
C ASP A 58 7.00 -4.07 -12.81
N GLU A 59 7.58 -3.33 -13.75
CA GLU A 59 7.10 -3.26 -15.15
C GLU A 59 7.18 -4.61 -15.90
N ASP A 60 8.06 -5.51 -15.46
CA ASP A 60 8.32 -6.81 -16.10
C ASP A 60 7.50 -7.97 -15.52
N VAL A 61 6.59 -7.69 -14.57
CA VAL A 61 5.79 -8.74 -13.90
C VAL A 61 4.41 -8.85 -14.54
N ASP A 62 4.04 -10.07 -14.92
CA ASP A 62 2.71 -10.36 -15.46
C ASP A 62 1.62 -10.03 -14.42
N ILE A 63 0.51 -9.45 -14.89
CA ILE A 63 -0.60 -9.00 -14.02
C ILE A 63 -1.12 -10.17 -13.16
N GLU A 64 -1.09 -11.40 -13.65
CA GLU A 64 -1.51 -12.60 -12.91
C GLU A 64 -0.65 -12.88 -11.67
N GLU A 65 0.62 -12.50 -11.70
CA GLU A 65 1.60 -12.69 -10.62
C GLU A 65 1.57 -11.55 -9.59
N LEU A 66 0.91 -10.43 -9.91
CA LEU A 66 0.79 -9.30 -8.98
C LEU A 66 0.00 -9.68 -7.73
N PRO A 67 0.31 -9.08 -6.55
CA PRO A 67 -0.43 -9.38 -5.32
C PRO A 67 -1.94 -9.09 -5.45
N GLN A 68 -2.76 -9.88 -4.75
CA GLN A 68 -4.18 -9.62 -4.63
C GLN A 68 -4.47 -8.82 -3.36
N TYR A 69 -5.46 -7.94 -3.46
CA TYR A 69 -5.91 -7.13 -2.35
C TYR A 69 -7.42 -7.25 -2.19
N THR A 70 -7.89 -7.18 -0.96
CA THR A 70 -9.31 -6.93 -0.71
C THR A 70 -9.57 -5.45 -0.93
N VAL A 71 -10.55 -5.13 -1.76
CA VAL A 71 -10.87 -3.76 -2.18
C VAL A 71 -12.37 -3.49 -2.08
N THR A 72 -12.73 -2.22 -1.91
CA THR A 72 -14.10 -1.74 -2.11
C THR A 72 -14.11 -0.88 -3.37
N ILE A 73 -14.80 -1.34 -4.42
CA ILE A 73 -15.01 -0.58 -5.65
C ILE A 73 -15.92 0.62 -5.32
N LYS A 74 -15.65 1.77 -5.94
CA LYS A 74 -16.43 2.99 -5.71
C LYS A 74 -17.91 2.78 -6.02
N GLY A 75 -18.76 2.93 -5.01
CA GLY A 75 -20.21 2.72 -5.12
C GLY A 75 -20.66 1.27 -4.97
N ALA A 76 -19.75 0.32 -4.76
CA ALA A 76 -20.11 -1.06 -4.43
C ALA A 76 -20.51 -1.18 -2.94
N GLU A 77 -21.48 -2.06 -2.67
CA GLU A 77 -21.94 -2.37 -1.31
C GLU A 77 -21.02 -3.36 -0.60
N TRP A 78 -20.40 -4.27 -1.35
CA TRP A 78 -19.58 -5.36 -0.83
C TRP A 78 -18.14 -5.28 -1.34
N PRO A 79 -17.16 -5.68 -0.52
CA PRO A 79 -15.79 -5.77 -0.98
C PRO A 79 -15.60 -6.93 -1.96
N THR A 80 -14.56 -6.82 -2.78
CA THR A 80 -14.12 -7.86 -3.73
C THR A 80 -12.60 -7.94 -3.75
N SER A 81 -12.04 -8.80 -4.58
CA SER A 81 -10.59 -8.99 -4.69
C SER A 81 -10.09 -8.53 -6.06
N LEU A 82 -9.17 -7.57 -6.09
CA LEU A 82 -8.53 -7.06 -7.31
C LEU A 82 -7.01 -7.03 -7.18
N ARG A 83 -6.32 -6.80 -8.29
CA ARG A 83 -4.88 -6.55 -8.34
C ARG A 83 -4.58 -5.09 -8.64
N TYR A 84 -3.58 -4.53 -7.99
CA TYR A 84 -3.09 -3.18 -8.28
C TYR A 84 -2.10 -3.26 -9.43
N ILE A 85 -2.38 -2.58 -10.54
CA ILE A 85 -1.56 -2.62 -11.76
C ILE A 85 -0.70 -1.35 -11.94
N GLY A 86 -0.63 -0.53 -10.90
CA GLY A 86 0.13 0.71 -10.88
C GLY A 86 -0.69 1.95 -11.28
N ASN A 87 -0.11 3.12 -11.01
CA ASN A 87 -0.69 4.43 -11.36
C ASN A 87 -2.15 4.65 -10.87
N GLY A 88 -2.54 4.06 -9.74
CA GLY A 88 -3.90 4.17 -9.21
C GLY A 88 -4.92 3.24 -9.88
N GLU A 89 -4.50 2.38 -10.80
CA GLU A 89 -5.38 1.48 -11.55
C GLU A 89 -5.45 0.08 -10.92
N TRP A 90 -6.62 -0.54 -11.04
CA TRP A 90 -6.93 -1.84 -10.44
C TRP A 90 -7.63 -2.72 -11.47
N ALA A 91 -7.22 -3.97 -11.57
CA ALA A 91 -7.77 -4.91 -12.54
C ALA A 91 -8.20 -6.23 -11.88
N ASP A 92 -9.23 -6.82 -12.46
CA ASP A 92 -9.52 -8.25 -12.29
C ASP A 92 -8.88 -9.00 -13.46
N VAL A 93 -8.21 -10.12 -13.16
CA VAL A 93 -7.59 -11.00 -14.17
C VAL A 93 -8.48 -12.20 -14.49
N GLY A 94 -9.70 -12.23 -13.93
CA GLY A 94 -10.71 -13.23 -14.24
C GLY A 94 -11.23 -13.14 -15.68
N VAL A 95 -11.00 -14.22 -16.44
CA VAL A 95 -11.62 -14.53 -17.75
C VAL A 95 -11.22 -13.59 -18.90
N GLY A 96 -9.91 -13.38 -19.08
CA GLY A 96 -9.33 -12.91 -20.35
C GLY A 96 -9.71 -11.49 -20.77
N ARG A 97 -10.17 -10.65 -19.84
CA ARG A 97 -10.43 -9.22 -20.04
C ARG A 97 -9.87 -8.44 -18.88
N GLU A 98 -8.90 -7.58 -19.13
CA GLU A 98 -8.44 -6.58 -18.18
C GLU A 98 -9.53 -5.51 -18.01
N ILE A 99 -10.44 -5.74 -17.06
CA ILE A 99 -11.44 -4.75 -16.69
C ILE A 99 -10.86 -3.90 -15.57
N LYS A 100 -10.71 -2.59 -15.84
CA LYS A 100 -10.24 -1.63 -14.85
C LYS A 100 -11.39 -1.14 -13.97
N TYR A 101 -11.16 -1.07 -12.67
CA TYR A 101 -12.12 -0.60 -11.68
C TYR A 101 -11.59 0.60 -10.89
N THR A 102 -12.48 1.51 -10.52
CA THR A 102 -12.16 2.58 -9.57
C THR A 102 -12.35 2.07 -8.14
N VAL A 103 -11.26 2.01 -7.38
CA VAL A 103 -11.26 1.54 -5.98
C VAL A 103 -11.28 2.71 -5.00
N SER A 104 -12.13 2.63 -3.98
CA SER A 104 -12.23 3.63 -2.90
C SER A 104 -11.33 3.33 -1.70
N ALA A 105 -11.20 2.05 -1.33
CA ALA A 105 -10.34 1.62 -0.24
C ALA A 105 -9.84 0.20 -0.49
N TRP A 106 -8.68 -0.12 0.08
CA TRP A 106 -8.03 -1.42 -0.04
C TRP A 106 -7.41 -1.86 1.28
N MET A 107 -7.12 -3.15 1.39
CA MET A 107 -6.35 -3.74 2.47
C MET A 107 -5.60 -4.97 1.94
N PRO A 108 -4.46 -5.36 2.56
CA PRO A 108 -3.82 -6.63 2.23
C PRO A 108 -4.80 -7.79 2.45
N MET A 109 -4.67 -8.84 1.64
CA MET A 109 -5.45 -10.06 1.84
C MET A 109 -5.18 -10.64 3.25
N PRO A 110 -6.22 -11.05 3.99
CA PRO A 110 -6.04 -11.73 5.26
C PRO A 110 -5.29 -13.04 5.06
N GLU A 111 -4.60 -13.51 6.10
CA GLU A 111 -3.97 -14.83 6.06
C GLU A 111 -5.01 -15.91 5.76
N ALA A 112 -4.70 -16.78 4.79
CA ALA A 112 -5.56 -17.89 4.45
C ALA A 112 -5.74 -18.81 5.67
N TYR A 113 -6.99 -19.20 5.93
CA TYR A 113 -7.28 -20.22 6.91
C TYR A 113 -6.59 -21.53 6.51
N LYS A 114 -5.88 -22.15 7.46
CA LYS A 114 -5.26 -23.45 7.29
C LYS A 114 -6.02 -24.47 8.12
N GLU A 115 -6.68 -25.41 7.46
CA GLU A 115 -7.20 -26.61 8.13
C GLU A 115 -6.01 -27.44 8.63
N ASN A 116 -6.01 -27.77 9.92
CA ASN A 116 -5.00 -28.63 10.55
C ASN A 116 -5.43 -30.10 10.50
#